data_AF-A0A5K0WYP8-F1
#
_entry.id   AF-A0A5K0WYP8-F1
#
_cell.length_a   1.000
_cell.length_b   1.000
_cell.length_c   1.000
_cell.angle_alpha   90.00
_cell.angle_beta   90.00
_cell.angle_gamma   90.00
#
_symmetry.space_group_name_H-M   'P 1'
#
loop_
_entity.id
_entity.type
_entity.pdbx_description
1 polymer ?
#
loop_
_entity_poly.entity_id
_entity_poly.type
_entity_poly.pdbx_seq_one_letter_code
_entity_poly.pdbx_strand_id
1 'polypeptide(L)'
;AYAEEEERRAAQEKLRNEVLAISRWTQLLSSIITRQRLKNSYETPSANPISHIPSDQGVGLEKEKIKLDSHSPVCNQGDKFTALSVAANNHHEHVFPAENQSFDEASSLRTKRCPCGFSIQVEEM
;
A
#
# COMPACT_ATOMS: atom_id res chain seq x y z
N ALA A 1 4.97 -18.28 50.86
CA ALA A 1 3.90 -17.28 50.69
C ALA A 1 4.45 -15.91 50.27
N TYR A 2 5.29 -15.22 51.07
CA TYR A 2 5.76 -13.87 50.71
C TYR A 2 6.71 -13.80 49.49
N ALA A 3 7.63 -14.77 49.35
CA ALA A 3 8.61 -14.78 48.27
C ALA A 3 7.97 -14.92 46.86
N GLU A 4 6.95 -15.76 46.73
CA GLU A 4 6.23 -16.00 45.48
C GLU A 4 5.43 -14.77 45.03
N GLU A 5 4.84 -14.05 45.97
CA GLU A 5 4.07 -12.83 45.68
C GLU A 5 4.98 -11.65 45.27
N GLU A 6 6.21 -11.58 45.80
CA GLU A 6 7.23 -10.62 45.36
C GLU A 6 7.70 -10.91 43.93
N GLU A 7 7.91 -12.18 43.59
CA GLU A 7 8.30 -12.63 42.25
C GLU A 7 7.21 -12.30 41.21
N ARG A 8 5.94 -12.50 41.57
CA ARG A 8 4.80 -12.13 40.74
C ARG A 8 4.77 -10.63 40.44
N ARG A 9 5.06 -9.78 41.44
CA ARG A 9 5.15 -8.32 41.25
C ARG A 9 6.31 -7.93 40.35
N ALA A 10 7.48 -8.53 40.53
CA ALA A 10 8.66 -8.28 39.68
C ALA A 10 8.41 -8.66 38.21
N ALA A 11 7.77 -9.81 37.96
CA ALA A 11 7.44 -10.25 36.60
C ALA A 11 6.48 -9.29 35.88
N GLN A 12 5.47 -8.77 36.58
CA GLN A 12 4.55 -7.78 36.01
C GLN A 12 5.24 -6.45 35.68
N GLU A 13 6.15 -6.00 36.54
CA GLU A 13 6.89 -4.76 36.28
C GLU A 13 7.87 -4.93 35.11
N LYS A 14 8.50 -6.10 34.99
CA LYS A 14 9.32 -6.43 33.82
C LYS A 14 8.51 -6.37 32.52
N LEU A 15 7.32 -6.96 32.49
CA LEU A 15 6.44 -6.92 31.32
C LEU A 15 6.06 -5.48 30.93
N ARG A 16 5.72 -4.64 31.90
CA ARG A 16 5.41 -3.22 31.65
C ARG A 16 6.60 -2.50 31.03
N ASN A 17 7.80 -2.72 31.57
CA ASN A 17 9.02 -2.12 31.06
C ASN A 17 9.33 -2.58 29.63
N GLU A 18 9.11 -3.86 29.32
CA GLU A 18 9.27 -4.40 27.96
C GLU A 18 8.29 -3.75 26.98
N VAL A 19 7.00 -3.63 27.35
CA VAL A 19 5.99 -2.97 26.52
C VAL A 19 6.36 -1.50 26.26
N LEU A 20 6.73 -0.76 27.30
CA LEU A 20 7.14 0.64 27.17
C LEU A 20 8.40 0.79 26.30
N ALA A 21 9.37 -0.11 26.45
CA ALA A 21 10.55 -0.12 25.61
C ALA A 21 10.17 -0.32 24.14
N ILE A 22 9.34 -1.31 23.84
CA ILE A 22 8.88 -1.57 22.46
C ILE A 22 8.17 -0.34 21.89
N SER A 23 7.23 0.27 22.64
CA SER A 23 6.54 1.48 22.17
C SER A 23 7.50 2.64 21.88
N ARG A 24 8.52 2.84 22.72
CA ARG A 24 9.54 3.87 22.48
C ARG A 24 10.40 3.57 21.25
N TRP A 25 10.79 2.32 21.07
CA TRP A 25 11.56 1.88 19.90
C TRP A 25 10.78 2.03 18.60
N THR A 26 9.50 1.63 18.57
CA THR A 26 8.66 1.79 17.37
C THR A 26 8.45 3.26 17.02
N GLN A 27 8.23 4.13 18.03
CA GLN A 27 8.13 5.57 17.83
C GLN A 27 9.44 6.15 17.26
N LEU A 28 10.60 5.75 17.79
CA LEU A 28 11.90 6.21 17.31
C LEU A 28 12.14 5.79 15.85
N LEU A 29 11.91 4.52 15.52
CA LEU A 29 12.08 4.00 14.16
C LEU A 29 11.15 4.72 13.18
N SER A 30 9.88 4.91 13.55
CA SER A 30 8.91 5.68 12.75
C SER A 30 9.39 7.11 12.52
N SER A 31 9.91 7.76 13.56
CA SER A 31 10.45 9.12 13.48
C SER A 31 11.65 9.23 12.54
N ILE A 32 12.54 8.23 12.54
CA ILE A 32 13.71 8.17 11.64
C ILE A 32 13.24 8.01 10.19
N ILE A 33 12.33 7.07 9.92
CA ILE A 33 11.81 6.82 8.56
C ILE A 33 11.13 8.07 8.02
N THR A 34 10.31 8.75 8.83
CA THR A 34 9.65 9.99 8.42
C THR A 34 10.66 11.09 8.09
N ARG A 35 11.70 11.28 8.91
CA ARG A 35 12.76 12.26 8.60
C ARG A 35 13.50 11.92 7.30
N GLN A 36 13.78 10.65 7.04
CA GLN A 36 14.41 10.22 5.78
C GLN A 36 13.51 10.52 4.58
N ARG A 37 12.21 10.23 4.68
CA ARG A 37 11.23 10.55 3.62
C ARG A 37 11.16 12.05 3.35
N LEU A 38 11.09 12.86 4.41
CA LEU A 38 11.08 14.32 4.30
C LEU A 38 12.35 14.84 3.63
N LYS A 39 13.51 14.37 4.10
CA LYS A 39 14.81 14.71 3.50
C LYS A 39 14.80 14.44 2.00
N ASN A 40 14.39 13.24 1.59
CA ASN A 40 14.31 12.87 0.18
C ASN A 40 13.36 13.78 -0.59
N SER A 41 12.17 14.08 -0.07
CA SER A 41 11.19 14.95 -0.76
C SER A 41 11.70 16.38 -1.00
N TYR A 42 12.58 16.90 -0.14
CA TYR A 42 13.17 18.23 -0.32
C TYR A 42 14.47 18.19 -1.15
N GLU A 43 15.22 17.08 -1.14
CA GLU A 43 16.49 16.93 -1.86
C GLU A 43 16.32 16.43 -3.31
N THR A 44 15.20 15.80 -3.67
CA THR A 44 14.86 15.60 -5.08
C THR A 44 14.31 16.91 -5.65
N PRO A 45 15.06 17.66 -6.50
CA PRO A 45 14.41 18.66 -7.33
C PRO A 45 13.34 17.92 -8.13
N SER A 46 12.11 18.41 -8.08
CA SER A 46 10.99 17.93 -8.89
C SER A 46 11.32 18.10 -10.37
N ALA A 47 12.16 17.21 -10.91
CA ALA A 47 12.32 17.02 -12.32
C ALA A 47 11.04 16.32 -12.78
N ASN A 48 10.04 17.12 -13.12
CA ASN A 48 8.98 16.70 -14.01
C ASN A 48 9.57 16.69 -15.41
N PRO A 49 9.81 15.53 -16.05
CA PRO A 49 9.59 15.45 -17.48
C PRO A 49 8.11 15.13 -17.65
N ILE A 50 7.30 16.18 -17.85
CA ILE A 50 6.12 16.04 -18.71
C ILE A 50 6.69 15.83 -20.12
N SER A 51 7.20 14.63 -20.41
CA SER A 51 7.49 14.23 -21.78
C SER A 51 6.19 13.66 -22.35
N HIS A 52 5.43 14.54 -22.96
CA HIS A 52 4.56 14.20 -24.07
C HIS A 52 5.30 13.22 -24.99
N ILE A 53 4.75 12.02 -25.21
CA ILE A 53 5.06 11.24 -26.41
C ILE A 53 3.73 10.90 -27.08
N PRO A 54 3.46 11.41 -28.30
CA PRO A 54 2.30 11.05 -29.09
C PRO A 54 2.44 9.62 -29.62
N SER A 55 1.30 8.94 -29.68
CA SER A 55 1.08 7.73 -30.48
C SER A 55 1.40 7.97 -31.96
N ASP A 56 2.33 7.22 -32.56
CA ASP A 56 2.11 6.61 -33.89
C ASP A 56 3.12 5.50 -34.28
N GLN A 57 2.55 4.41 -34.83
CA GLN A 57 2.98 3.39 -35.80
C GLN A 57 4.44 2.90 -35.99
N GLY A 58 4.57 1.55 -36.03
CA GLY A 58 5.45 0.73 -36.90
C GLY A 58 6.97 0.84 -36.64
N VAL A 59 7.79 -0.20 -36.57
CA VAL A 59 8.00 -1.37 -37.43
C VAL A 59 8.90 -2.34 -36.62
N GLY A 60 8.71 -3.66 -36.76
CA GLY A 60 9.35 -4.67 -35.92
C GLY A 60 10.77 -5.14 -36.30
N LEU A 61 11.33 -5.97 -35.42
CA LEU A 61 12.18 -7.17 -35.65
C LEU A 61 12.55 -7.73 -34.25
N GLU A 62 11.99 -8.87 -33.81
CA GLU A 62 12.65 -10.21 -33.74
C GLU A 62 13.90 -10.23 -32.82
N LYS A 63 13.87 -10.80 -31.60
CA LYS A 63 14.10 -12.22 -31.22
C LYS A 63 14.32 -12.23 -29.67
N GLU A 64 14.10 -13.24 -28.84
CA GLU A 64 13.97 -14.68 -29.00
C GLU A 64 13.27 -15.29 -27.76
N LYS A 65 12.56 -16.40 -28.01
CA LYS A 65 11.80 -17.27 -27.11
C LYS A 65 12.60 -17.83 -25.92
N ILE A 66 11.92 -17.95 -24.76
CA ILE A 66 11.87 -19.24 -24.04
C ILE A 66 10.40 -19.55 -23.73
N LYS A 67 9.95 -20.67 -24.28
CA LYS A 67 8.61 -21.24 -24.19
C LYS A 67 8.65 -22.36 -23.16
N LEU A 68 7.70 -22.38 -22.21
CA LEU A 68 7.23 -23.65 -21.66
C LEU A 68 5.69 -23.61 -21.57
N ASP A 69 5.12 -24.37 -22.52
CA ASP A 69 3.79 -24.97 -22.56
C ASP A 69 3.35 -25.51 -21.18
N SER A 70 2.09 -25.69 -20.81
CA SER A 70 0.83 -25.69 -21.54
C SER A 70 -0.31 -25.75 -20.50
N HIS A 71 -1.55 -25.62 -20.99
CA HIS A 71 -2.84 -25.91 -20.33
C HIS A 71 -3.57 -24.74 -19.65
N SER A 72 -4.39 -24.05 -20.46
CA SER A 72 -5.73 -23.61 -20.01
C SER A 72 -6.69 -24.83 -20.08
N PRO A 73 -7.80 -24.87 -19.32
CA PRO A 73 -8.97 -24.06 -19.69
C PRO A 73 -9.84 -23.53 -18.53
N VAL A 74 -10.51 -22.41 -18.83
CA VAL A 74 -11.91 -22.09 -18.45
C VAL A 74 -12.24 -21.75 -16.98
N CYS A 75 -12.57 -20.46 -16.80
CA CYS A 75 -13.75 -19.90 -16.13
C CYS A 75 -14.38 -20.66 -14.95
N ASN A 76 -14.34 -20.08 -13.74
CA ASN A 76 -15.49 -19.53 -13.00
C ASN A 76 -15.22 -19.49 -11.49
N GLN A 77 -15.69 -18.39 -10.89
CA GLN A 77 -16.12 -18.22 -9.49
C GLN A 77 -15.06 -18.11 -8.39
N GLY A 78 -15.29 -17.10 -7.54
CA GLY A 78 -15.01 -17.17 -6.11
C GLY A 78 -13.85 -16.29 -5.65
N ASP A 79 -14.22 -15.08 -5.25
CA ASP A 79 -13.76 -14.37 -4.05
C ASP A 79 -12.26 -14.36 -3.67
N LYS A 80 -11.84 -13.14 -3.30
CA LYS A 80 -10.57 -12.79 -2.63
C LYS A 80 -9.36 -12.70 -3.56
N PHE A 81 -9.37 -11.67 -4.40
CA PHE A 81 -8.14 -10.91 -4.54
C PHE A 81 -7.97 -10.08 -3.27
N THR A 82 -7.23 -10.66 -2.33
CA THR A 82 -6.35 -9.90 -1.44
C THR A 82 -5.54 -9.00 -2.35
N ALA A 83 -6.05 -7.81 -2.63
CA ALA A 83 -5.25 -6.71 -3.10
C ALA A 83 -4.24 -6.51 -1.98
N LEU A 84 -3.07 -7.10 -2.17
CA LEU A 84 -1.87 -6.73 -1.48
C LEU A 84 -1.67 -5.26 -1.85
N SER A 85 -2.37 -4.38 -1.13
CA SER A 85 -2.14 -2.96 -1.15
C SER A 85 -0.79 -2.80 -0.48
N VAL A 86 0.25 -3.05 -1.26
CA VAL A 86 1.52 -2.40 -1.08
C VAL A 86 1.16 -0.93 -1.17
N ALA A 87 0.84 -0.36 -0.02
CA ALA A 87 0.53 1.04 0.15
C ALA A 87 1.78 1.79 -0.27
N ALA A 88 1.86 2.05 -1.58
CA ALA A 88 2.76 3.03 -2.14
C ALA A 88 2.37 4.32 -1.45
N ASN A 89 3.14 4.68 -0.42
CA ASN A 89 3.02 5.94 0.30
C ASN A 89 3.47 7.07 -0.63
N ASN A 90 2.77 7.21 -1.76
CA ASN A 90 2.94 8.30 -2.69
C ASN A 90 2.24 9.48 -2.05
N HIS A 91 3.00 10.35 -1.38
CA HIS A 91 2.53 11.66 -0.93
C HIS A 91 2.19 12.49 -2.18
N HIS A 92 0.95 12.41 -2.63
CA HIS A 92 0.36 13.24 -3.66
C HIS A 92 -1.12 13.44 -3.31
N GLU A 93 -1.73 14.46 -3.92
CA GLU A 93 -3.15 14.67 -3.79
C GLU A 93 -3.91 13.57 -4.53
N HIS A 94 -4.81 12.88 -3.84
CA HIS A 94 -5.61 11.82 -4.44
C HIS A 94 -6.67 12.42 -5.37
N VAL A 95 -6.38 12.36 -6.66
CA VAL A 95 -7.33 12.71 -7.72
C VAL A 95 -8.15 11.46 -8.10
N PHE A 96 -9.47 11.64 -8.25
CA PHE A 96 -10.41 10.58 -8.60
C PHE A 96 -11.11 10.88 -9.95
N PRO A 97 -10.47 10.57 -11.09
CA PRO A 97 -11.05 10.77 -12.42
C PRO A 97 -12.37 10.00 -12.58
N ALA A 98 -13.31 10.52 -13.38
CA ALA A 98 -14.63 9.91 -13.56
C ALA A 98 -14.55 8.49 -14.17
N GLU A 99 -13.54 8.24 -14.99
CA GLU A 99 -13.29 6.95 -15.66
C GLU A 99 -12.89 5.86 -14.67
N ASN A 100 -12.39 6.26 -13.49
CA ASN A 100 -11.94 5.38 -12.42
C ASN A 100 -12.94 5.31 -11.25
N GLN A 101 -14.18 5.73 -11.49
CA GLN A 101 -15.29 5.60 -10.54
C GLN A 101 -16.22 4.48 -11.01
N SER A 102 -16.63 3.61 -10.08
CA SER A 102 -17.62 2.56 -10.33
C SER A 102 -18.74 2.67 -9.30
N PHE A 103 -19.98 2.66 -9.78
CA PHE A 103 -21.16 2.62 -8.92
C PHE A 103 -21.74 1.21 -8.89
N ASP A 104 -21.98 0.71 -7.68
CA ASP A 104 -22.70 -0.54 -7.46
C ASP A 104 -24.13 -0.22 -7.04
N GLU A 105 -25.08 -0.51 -7.92
CA GLU A 105 -26.51 -0.22 -7.72
C GLU A 105 -27.14 -1.12 -6.64
N ALA A 106 -26.60 -2.32 -6.42
CA ALA A 106 -27.14 -3.23 -5.41
C ALA A 106 -26.85 -2.75 -3.98
N SER A 107 -25.74 -2.06 -3.78
CA SER A 107 -25.31 -1.53 -2.48
C SER A 107 -25.42 -0.01 -2.38
N SER A 108 -25.79 0.68 -3.45
CA SER A 108 -25.71 2.15 -3.58
C SER A 108 -24.33 2.72 -3.21
N LEU A 109 -23.26 1.96 -3.48
CA LEU A 109 -21.89 2.37 -3.16
C LEU A 109 -21.16 2.84 -4.42
N ARG A 110 -20.58 4.04 -4.34
CA ARG A 110 -19.66 4.57 -5.34
C ARG A 110 -18.22 4.35 -4.90
N THR A 111 -17.50 3.50 -5.63
CA THR A 111 -16.06 3.30 -5.47
C THR A 111 -15.30 4.31 -6.33
N LYS A 112 -14.41 5.10 -5.73
CA LYS A 112 -13.51 6.03 -6.41
C LYS A 112 -12.08 5.52 -6.32
N ARG A 113 -11.37 5.45 -7.45
CA ARG A 113 -9.97 4.98 -7.50
C ARG A 113 -9.03 6.05 -8.01
N CYS A 114 -7.90 6.18 -7.34
CA CYS A 114 -6.78 7.02 -7.73
C CYS A 114 -5.76 6.16 -8.51
N PRO A 115 -5.11 6.67 -9.58
CA PRO A 115 -4.11 5.93 -10.36
C PRO A 115 -2.93 5.40 -9.53
N CYS A 116 -2.70 5.94 -8.33
CA CYS A 116 -1.70 5.45 -7.40
C CYS A 116 -2.06 4.11 -6.72
N GLY A 117 -3.26 3.58 -6.98
CA GLY A 117 -3.78 2.36 -6.35
C GLY A 117 -4.57 2.60 -5.07
N PHE A 118 -4.78 3.86 -4.64
CA PHE A 118 -5.67 4.18 -3.53
C PHE A 118 -7.14 4.14 -3.97
N SER A 119 -8.02 3.56 -3.15
CA SER A 119 -9.46 3.53 -3.41
C SER A 119 -10.27 3.86 -2.16
N ILE A 120 -11.42 4.49 -2.36
CA ILE A 120 -12.39 4.82 -1.31
C ILE A 120 -13.79 4.46 -1.79
N GLN A 121 -14.66 4.05 -0.86
CA GLN A 121 -16.07 3.79 -1.12
C GLN A 121 -16.91 4.86 -0.41
N VAL A 122 -17.90 5.37 -1.11
CA VAL A 122 -18.82 6.40 -0.62
C VAL A 122 -20.24 5.93 -0.89
N GLU A 123 -21.08 5.91 0.13
CA GLU A 123 -22.50 5.63 0.01
C GLU A 123 -23.23 6.87 -0.56
N GLU A 124 -24.08 6.67 -1.56
CA GLU A 124 -24.85 7.73 -2.21
C GLU A 124 -26.34 7.56 -1.85
N MET A 125 -26.92 8.57 -1.17
CA MET A 125 -28.34 8.61 -0.76
C MET A 125 -29.23 9.27 -1.82
#